data_AF-A0A5C2H7Z2-F1
#
_entry.id   AF-A0A5C2H7Z2-F1
#
_cell.length_a   1.000
_cell.length_b   1.000
_cell.length_c   1.000
_cell.angle_alpha   90.00
_cell.angle_beta   90.00
_cell.angle_gamma   90.00
#
_symmetry.space_group_name_H-M   'P 1'
#
loop_
_entity.id
_entity.type
_entity.pdbx_description
1 polymer ?
#
loop_
_entity_poly.entity_id
_entity_poly.type
_entity_poly.pdbx_seq_one_letter_code
_entity_poly.pdbx_strand_id
1 'polypeptide(L)' 'MNYNMVVIVSGIICAIISYLLSYYLIMLILEESSAFFKMGQLVLAVALMTTLYAPIKYLLIKYMNIDEFESENKND' A
#
# COMPACT_ATOMS: atom_id res chain seq x y z
N MET A 1 -16.17 -4.61 12.11
CA MET A 1 -15.83 -5.12 10.76
C MET A 1 -14.73 -6.16 10.95
N ASN A 2 -14.82 -7.34 10.35
CA ASN A 2 -13.84 -8.39 10.64
C ASN A 2 -12.43 -7.90 10.25
N TYR A 3 -11.41 -8.12 11.08
CA TYR A 3 -10.03 -7.64 10.86
C TYR A 3 -9.52 -7.93 9.43
N ASN A 4 -9.94 -9.07 8.89
CA ASN A 4 -9.66 -9.49 7.52
C ASN A 4 -10.12 -8.49 6.46
N MET A 5 -11.24 -7.81 6.68
CA MET A 5 -11.79 -6.80 5.76
C MET A 5 -10.93 -5.54 5.76
N VAL A 6 -10.40 -5.13 6.92
CA VAL A 6 -9.46 -4.00 7.05
C VAL A 6 -8.17 -4.27 6.27
N VAL A 7 -7.63 -5.48 6.41
CA VAL A 7 -6.43 -5.93 5.71
C VAL A 7 -6.65 -5.88 4.19
N ILE A 8 -7.77 -6.43 3.70
CA ILE A 8 -8.10 -6.41 2.27
C ILE A 8 -8.23 -4.97 1.75
N VAL A 9 -8.98 -4.11 2.44
CA VAL A 9 -9.18 -2.71 2.02
C VAL A 9 -7.85 -1.95 2.03
N SER A 10 -7.02 -2.12 3.06
CA SER A 10 -5.69 -1.48 3.12
C SER A 10 -4.77 -1.95 1.99
N GLY A 11 -4.83 -3.23 1.61
CA GLY A 11 -4.08 -3.78 0.47
C GLY A 11 -4.52 -3.17 -0.85
N ILE A 12 -5.83 -3.03 -1.08
CA ILE A 12 -6.39 -2.42 -2.30
C ILE A 12 -5.98 -0.94 -2.40
N ILE A 13 -6.12 -0.17 -1.31
CA ILE A 13 -5.73 1.24 -1.27
C ILE A 13 -4.23 1.38 -1.53
N CYS A 14 -3.40 0.55 -0.89
CA CYS A 14 -1.96 0.53 -1.10
C CYS A 14 -1.61 0.24 -2.56
N ALA A 15 -2.29 -0.72 -3.20
CA ALA A 15 -2.05 -1.06 -4.59
C ALA A 15 -2.34 0.10 -5.54
N ILE A 16 -3.49 0.76 -5.37
CA ILE A 16 -3.90 1.90 -6.21
C ILE A 16 -2.90 3.06 -6.06
N ILE A 17 -2.57 3.42 -4.81
CA ILE A 17 -1.65 4.53 -4.53
C ILE A 17 -0.25 4.23 -5.07
N SER A 18 0.25 3.02 -4.83
CA SER A 18 1.61 2.64 -5.28
C SER A 18 1.71 2.62 -6.79
N TYR A 19 0.67 2.15 -7.49
CA TYR A 19 0.61 2.18 -8.95
C TYR A 19 0.65 3.61 -9.48
N LEU A 20 -0.21 4.50 -8.95
CA LEU A 20 -0.23 5.91 -9.35
C LEU A 20 1.10 6.61 -9.08
N LEU A 21 1.63 6.49 -7.85
CA LEU A 21 2.92 7.11 -7.51
C LEU A 21 4.04 6.59 -8.40
N SER A 22 4.10 5.29 -8.66
CA SER A 22 5.17 4.70 -9.48
C SER A 22 5.19 5.28 -10.89
N TYR A 23 4.02 5.53 -11.47
CA TYR A 23 3.90 6.13 -12.80
C TYR A 23 4.42 7.57 -12.80
N TYR A 24 3.94 8.41 -11.88
CA TYR A 24 4.35 9.82 -11.83
C TYR A 24 5.82 10.00 -11.47
N LEU A 25 6.35 9.19 -10.54
CA LEU A 25 7.75 9.28 -10.14
C LEU A 25 8.70 8.86 -11.26
N ILE A 26 8.38 7.79 -12.00
CA ILE A 26 9.22 7.35 -13.11
C ILE A 26 9.12 8.32 -14.29
N MET A 27 7.96 8.92 -14.54
CA MET A 27 7.80 9.95 -15.56
C MET A 27 8.68 11.19 -15.34
N LEU A 28 9.09 11.48 -14.09
CA LEU A 28 10.03 12.57 -13.80
C LEU A 28 11.48 12.24 -14.19
N ILE A 29 11.84 10.96 -14.36
CA ILE A 29 13.22 10.52 -14.56
C ILE A 29 13.41 9.88 -15.95
N LEU A 30 12.41 9.14 -16.43
CA LEU A 30 12.42 8.42 -17.70
C LEU A 30 11.26 8.86 -18.60
N GLU A 31 11.52 8.94 -19.91
CA GLU A 31 10.47 9.12 -20.90
C GLU A 31 9.56 7.90 -21.01
N GLU A 32 8.27 8.16 -21.19
CA GLU A 32 7.22 7.13 -21.31
C GLU A 32 7.44 6.17 -22.50
N SER A 33 8.07 6.66 -23.56
CA SER A 33 8.40 5.88 -24.77
C SER A 33 9.54 4.88 -24.54
N SER A 34 10.29 4.99 -23.44
CA SER A 34 11.46 4.16 -23.18
C SER A 34 11.08 2.76 -22.71
N ALA A 35 11.79 1.73 -23.20
CA ALA A 35 11.59 0.35 -22.74
C ALA A 35 11.84 0.20 -21.22
N PHE A 36 12.67 1.06 -20.65
CA PHE A 36 13.00 1.08 -19.23
C PHE A 36 11.91 1.71 -18.36
N PHE A 37 10.98 2.49 -18.92
CA PHE A 37 9.90 3.13 -18.18
C PHE A 37 9.06 2.10 -17.41
N LYS A 38 8.60 1.04 -18.09
CA LYS A 38 7.79 -0.01 -17.47
C LYS A 38 8.57 -0.81 -16.44
N MET A 39 9.86 -1.06 -16.68
CA MET A 39 10.74 -1.73 -15.71
C MET A 39 10.93 -0.89 -14.45
N GLY A 40 11.23 0.40 -14.61
CA GLY A 40 11.36 1.35 -13.51
C GLY A 40 10.06 1.48 -12.73
N GLN A 41 8.92 1.57 -13.43
CA GLN A 41 7.59 1.66 -12.81
C GLN A 41 7.32 0.43 -11.94
N LEU A 42 7.63 -0.77 -12.45
CA LEU A 42 7.40 -2.00 -11.72
C LEU A 42 8.27 -2.11 -10.47
N VAL A 43 9.58 -1.82 -10.57
CA VAL A 43 10.49 -1.84 -9.42
C VAL A 43 10.05 -0.82 -8.37
N LEU A 44 9.70 0.38 -8.80
CA LEU A 44 9.28 1.44 -7.90
C LEU A 44 7.91 1.14 -7.27
N ALA A 45 6.96 0.59 -8.01
CA ALA A 45 5.66 0.18 -7.49
C ALA A 45 5.78 -0.89 -6.41
N VAL A 46 6.66 -1.88 -6.58
CA VAL A 46 6.92 -2.91 -5.57
C VAL A 46 7.54 -2.30 -4.32
N ALA A 47 8.55 -1.44 -4.47
CA ALA A 47 9.18 -0.74 -3.34
C ALA A 47 8.19 0.16 -2.58
N LEU A 48 7.29 0.84 -3.30
CA LEU A 48 6.23 1.64 -2.71
C LEU A 48 5.20 0.78 -2.00
N MET A 49 4.77 -0.33 -2.59
CA MET A 49 3.82 -1.25 -1.95
C MET A 49 4.35 -1.75 -0.61
N THR A 50 5.61 -2.17 -0.55
CA THR A 50 6.22 -2.67 0.69
C THR A 50 6.36 -1.58 1.75
N THR A 51 6.58 -0.33 1.33
CA THR A 51 6.80 0.80 2.25
C THR A 51 5.48 1.42 2.72
N LEU A 52 4.50 1.55 1.83
CA LEU A 52 3.23 2.24 2.06
C LEU A 52 2.17 1.34 2.70
N TYR A 53 2.27 0.02 2.57
CA TYR A 53 1.28 -0.88 3.14
C TYR A 53 1.15 -0.75 4.67
N ALA A 54 2.27 -0.70 5.39
CA ALA A 54 2.28 -0.54 6.84
C ALA A 54 1.62 0.78 7.33
N PRO A 55 1.99 1.98 6.83
CA PRO A 55 1.36 3.21 7.26
C PRO A 55 -0.12 3.30 6.83
N ILE A 56 -0.49 2.81 5.64
CA ILE A 56 -1.89 2.80 5.20
C ILE A 56 -2.74 1.91 6.10
N LYS A 57 -2.26 0.70 6.44
CA LYS A 57 -2.94 -0.21 7.37
C LYS A 57 -3.11 0.45 8.74
N TYR A 58 -2.06 1.06 9.28
CA TYR A 58 -2.12 1.75 10.57
C TYR A 58 -3.14 2.90 10.58
N LEU A 59 -3.14 3.73 9.53
CA LEU A 59 -4.06 4.85 9.40
C LEU A 59 -5.51 4.37 9.30
N LEU A 60 -5.77 3.30 8.55
CA LEU A 60 -7.10 2.70 8.41
C LEU A 60 -7.63 2.12 9.73
N ILE A 61 -6.78 1.41 10.49
CA ILE A 61 -7.14 0.86 11.81
C ILE A 61 -7.51 1.98 12.77
N LYS A 62 -6.66 3.03 12.82
CA LYS A 62 -6.89 4.22 13.64
C LYS A 62 -8.16 4.96 13.23
N TYR A 63 -8.42 5.10 11.93
CA TYR A 63 -9.58 5.83 11.41
C TYR A 63 -10.90 5.10 11.65
N MET A 64 -10.90 3.78 11.52
CA MET A 64 -12.08 2.96 11.79
C MET A 64 -12.30 2.70 13.28
N ASN A 65 -11.45 3.28 14.15
CA ASN A 65 -11.47 3.10 15.60
C ASN A 65 -11.60 1.63 15.99
N ILE A 66 -10.92 0.78 15.22
CA ILE A 66 -10.80 -0.63 15.54
C ILE A 66 -9.65 -0.66 16.53
N ASP A 67 -9.97 -0.38 17.79
CA ASP A 67 -9.10 -0.67 18.93
C ASP A 67 -8.53 -2.07 18.78
N GLU A 68 -7.37 -2.32 19.36
CA GLU A 68 -6.59 -3.57 19.34
C GLU A 68 -7.41 -4.83 19.74
N PHE A 69 -8.44 -5.21 19.00
CA PHE A 69 -9.25 -6.42 19.17
C PHE A 69 -8.46 -7.71 18.87
N GLU A 70 -7.17 -7.57 18.59
CA GLU A 70 -6.20 -8.66 18.47
C GLU A 70 -5.23 -8.72 19.68
N SER A 71 -5.41 -7.84 20.69
CA SER A 71 -4.74 -7.92 22.01
C SER A 71 -5.51 -8.82 22.99
N GLU A 72 -6.84 -8.96 22.82
CA GLU A 72 -7.69 -9.81 23.67
C GLU A 72 -7.89 -11.26 23.16
N ASN A 73 -7.17 -11.70 22.13
CA ASN A 73 -7.11 -13.12 21.73
C ASN A 73 -5.74 -13.75 22.03
N LYS A 74 -5.08 -13.26 23.08
CA LYS A 74 -3.81 -13.79 23.61
C LYS A 74 -3.84 -14.08 25.12
N ASN A 75 -5.03 -14.11 25.72
CA ASN A 75 -5.25 -14.57 27.09
C ASN A 75 -6.39 -15.61 27.10
N ASP A 76 -6.15 -16.76 26.48
CA ASP A 76 -6.80 -18.05 26.80
C ASP A 76 -5.72 -19.15 26.75
#